data_AF-A0A1I4Z2T6-F1
#
_entry.id   AF-A0A1I4Z2T6-F1
#
_cell.length_a   1.000
_cell.length_b   1.000
_cell.length_c   1.000
_cell.angle_alpha   90.00
_cell.angle_beta   90.00
_cell.angle_gamma   90.00
#
_symmetry.space_group_name_H-M   'P 1'
#
loop_
_entity.id
_entity.type
_entity.pdbx_description
1 polymer ?
#
loop_
_entity_poly.entity_id
_entity_poly.type
_entity_poly.pdbx_seq_one_letter_code
_entity_poly.pdbx_strand_id
1 'polypeptide(L)'
;MTLSFKSFHPLSGVLPDTFPEFGGDIVFRARAILQSRTDEELFAALEIIDWIIDQSPAQDEVAAELERMAAEENNDSSASGEEPYSDSPIKRDKHSSTYALKALQPKFDISADEKFPNATWGEMFSVLALSLVAQACEDERLVNNKPQSENSERNDWLNEYQAVSRASYWLIEAMDAVATAEGINLFQSEIANEKQKISVRNRFSGQKKHKPTNDALLALRDFYIPEKHKSMRNAAKLFCEAYPEKVAHLTYYNRIRTLSEGLSALLKERRLSLQK
;
A
#
# COMPACT_ATOMS: atom_id res chain seq x y z
N MET A 1 -4.63 2.08 24.87
CA MET A 1 -3.26 2.45 25.28
C MET A 1 -2.91 3.72 24.52
N THR A 2 -2.47 4.81 25.17
CA THR A 2 -2.18 6.06 24.42
C THR A 2 -0.79 6.01 23.81
N LEU A 3 -0.69 5.98 22.48
CA LEU A 3 0.59 6.02 21.77
C LEU A 3 1.17 7.44 21.82
N SER A 4 2.50 7.58 21.86
CA SER A 4 3.14 8.90 21.89
C SER A 4 4.60 8.87 21.41
N PHE A 5 5.12 10.03 20.98
CA PHE A 5 6.53 10.23 20.63
C PHE A 5 7.33 10.97 21.72
N LYS A 6 7.02 10.74 22.99
CA LYS A 6 7.64 11.49 24.10
C LYS A 6 9.14 11.21 24.25
N SER A 7 9.57 9.99 23.94
CA SER A 7 10.92 9.49 24.24
C SER A 7 11.95 9.80 23.16
N PHE A 8 11.51 9.97 21.91
CA PHE A 8 12.37 10.39 20.81
C PHE A 8 11.56 11.03 19.67
N HIS A 9 12.22 11.85 18.85
CA HIS A 9 11.58 12.51 17.73
C HIS A 9 11.50 11.58 16.50
N PRO A 10 10.30 11.27 15.98
CA PRO A 10 10.07 10.18 15.02
C PRO A 10 10.81 10.39 13.69
N LEU A 11 10.88 11.64 13.21
CA LEU A 11 11.62 11.98 11.99
C LEU A 11 13.13 12.12 12.17
N SER A 12 13.64 12.36 13.39
CA SER A 12 15.08 12.45 13.63
C SER A 12 15.73 11.05 13.67
N GLY A 13 14.98 10.07 14.21
CA GLY A 13 15.42 8.71 14.43
C GLY A 13 16.59 8.56 15.42
N VAL A 14 16.89 9.59 16.22
CA VAL A 14 17.93 9.53 17.25
C VAL A 14 17.33 8.86 18.48
N LEU A 15 17.73 7.61 18.74
CA LEU A 15 17.36 6.87 19.93
C LEU A 15 18.29 7.21 21.12
N PRO A 16 17.80 7.11 22.37
CA PRO A 16 18.65 7.22 23.57
C PRO A 16 19.74 6.13 23.57
N ASP A 17 20.93 6.44 24.13
CA ASP A 17 22.20 5.71 23.96
C ASP A 17 22.17 4.16 24.15
N THR A 18 21.18 3.60 24.84
CA THR A 18 21.02 2.15 25.07
C THR A 18 20.20 1.41 24.00
N PHE A 19 19.42 2.12 23.19
CA PHE A 19 18.46 1.53 22.23
C PHE A 19 18.88 1.41 20.75
N PRO A 20 19.96 2.03 20.23
CA PRO A 20 20.31 1.90 18.82
C PRO A 20 20.55 0.45 18.39
N GLU A 21 21.10 -0.39 19.27
CA GLU A 21 21.40 -1.80 18.97
C GLU A 21 20.14 -2.66 18.86
N PHE A 22 19.05 -2.30 19.55
CA PHE A 22 17.82 -3.11 19.61
C PHE A 22 16.68 -2.57 18.73
N GLY A 23 16.52 -1.26 18.66
CA GLY A 23 15.44 -0.59 17.92
C GLY A 23 15.89 0.18 16.68
N GLY A 24 17.20 0.34 16.46
CA GLY A 24 17.73 1.18 15.38
C GLY A 24 17.31 0.74 13.99
N ASP A 25 17.32 -0.58 13.70
CA ASP A 25 16.87 -1.12 12.42
C ASP A 25 15.38 -0.86 12.17
N ILE A 26 14.55 -1.06 13.20
CA ILE A 26 13.10 -0.81 13.15
C ILE A 26 12.83 0.66 12.82
N VAL A 27 13.50 1.57 13.53
CA VAL A 27 13.36 3.02 13.32
C VAL A 27 13.83 3.42 11.92
N PHE A 28 14.98 2.90 11.48
CA PHE A 28 15.51 3.18 10.14
C PHE A 28 14.54 2.74 9.04
N ARG A 29 14.01 1.52 9.13
CA ARG A 29 13.09 0.94 8.14
C ARG A 29 11.74 1.66 8.13
N ALA A 30 11.15 1.94 9.29
CA ALA A 30 9.91 2.69 9.39
C ALA A 30 10.05 4.11 8.83
N ARG A 31 11.19 4.79 9.08
CA ARG A 31 11.46 6.12 8.53
C ARG A 31 11.66 6.12 7.02
N ALA A 32 12.24 5.07 6.45
CA ALA A 32 12.38 4.95 5.01
C ALA A 32 11.02 4.99 4.28
N ILE A 33 9.98 4.42 4.90
CA ILE A 33 8.60 4.47 4.41
C ILE A 33 8.00 5.87 4.59
N LEU A 34 8.29 6.54 5.71
CA LEU A 34 7.72 7.84 6.10
C LEU A 34 8.50 9.05 5.57
N GLN A 35 9.48 8.87 4.69
CA GLN A 35 10.42 9.93 4.27
C GLN A 35 9.78 11.20 3.68
N SER A 36 8.55 11.12 3.18
CA SER A 36 7.81 12.26 2.59
C SER A 36 6.84 12.93 3.55
N ARG A 37 6.75 12.47 4.80
CA ARG A 37 5.77 12.96 5.77
C ARG A 37 6.33 14.03 6.70
N THR A 38 5.46 14.97 7.11
CA THR A 38 5.78 15.99 8.10
C THR A 38 5.50 15.51 9.52
N ASP A 39 6.00 16.24 10.52
CA ASP A 39 5.73 15.90 11.92
C ASP A 39 4.22 15.96 12.23
N GLU A 40 3.53 16.99 11.75
CA GLU A 40 2.09 17.15 11.95
C GLU A 40 1.30 15.96 11.40
N GLU A 41 1.71 15.45 10.23
CA GLU A 41 1.13 14.27 9.61
C GLU A 41 1.37 13.00 10.45
N LEU A 42 2.56 12.84 11.05
CA LEU A 42 2.85 11.71 11.92
C LEU A 42 2.05 11.75 13.22
N PHE A 43 1.88 12.93 13.82
CA PHE A 43 1.03 13.09 15.01
C PHE A 43 -0.45 12.84 14.67
N ALA A 44 -0.93 13.30 13.52
CA ALA A 44 -2.27 13.01 13.04
C ALA A 44 -2.47 11.50 12.80
N ALA A 45 -1.52 10.83 12.15
CA ALA A 45 -1.54 9.39 11.96
C ALA A 45 -1.61 8.64 13.29
N LEU A 46 -0.88 9.11 14.31
CA LEU A 46 -0.93 8.54 15.66
C LEU A 46 -2.31 8.69 16.31
N GLU A 47 -2.93 9.86 16.22
CA GLU A 47 -4.30 10.09 16.70
C GLU A 47 -5.31 9.17 16.00
N ILE A 48 -5.16 8.98 14.69
CA ILE A 48 -6.01 8.08 13.90
C ILE A 48 -5.81 6.63 14.35
N ILE A 49 -4.57 6.18 14.58
CA ILE A 49 -4.29 4.83 15.07
C ILE A 49 -4.92 4.61 16.44
N ASP A 50 -4.72 5.54 17.38
CA ASP A 50 -5.31 5.47 18.72
C ASP A 50 -6.83 5.42 18.63
N TRP A 51 -7.46 6.25 17.78
CA TRP A 51 -8.91 6.21 17.58
C TRP A 51 -9.39 4.87 17.00
N ILE A 52 -8.69 4.33 15.99
CA ILE A 52 -9.04 3.05 15.37
C ILE A 52 -8.95 1.92 16.39
N ILE A 53 -7.89 1.88 17.20
CA ILE A 53 -7.62 0.78 18.13
C ILE A 53 -8.46 0.89 19.41
N ASP A 54 -8.61 2.08 19.99
CA ASP A 54 -9.20 2.26 21.33
C ASP A 54 -10.66 2.77 21.31
N GLN A 55 -11.14 3.39 20.23
CA GLN A 55 -12.41 4.16 20.25
C GLN A 55 -13.36 3.83 19.10
N SER A 56 -12.94 2.97 18.18
CA SER A 56 -13.71 2.66 16.99
C SER A 56 -14.88 1.72 17.31
N PRO A 57 -16.12 2.01 16.87
CA PRO A 57 -17.23 1.08 17.00
C PRO A 57 -16.98 -0.30 16.36
N ALA A 58 -16.06 -0.36 15.38
CA ALA A 58 -15.68 -1.60 14.71
C ALA A 58 -14.79 -2.51 15.59
N GLN A 59 -14.26 -2.00 16.70
CA GLN A 59 -13.45 -2.74 17.66
C GLN A 59 -14.26 -3.85 18.33
N ASP A 60 -15.50 -3.56 18.75
CA ASP A 60 -16.37 -4.54 19.41
C ASP A 60 -16.64 -5.76 18.51
N GLU A 61 -16.84 -5.51 17.21
CA GLU A 61 -17.02 -6.57 16.23
C GLU A 61 -15.77 -7.42 16.01
N VAL A 62 -14.60 -6.77 15.95
CA VAL A 62 -13.32 -7.48 15.80
C VAL A 62 -12.96 -8.27 17.05
N ALA A 63 -13.23 -7.71 18.24
CA ALA A 63 -13.04 -8.40 19.51
C ALA A 63 -13.92 -9.65 19.59
N ALA A 64 -15.20 -9.54 19.22
CA ALA A 64 -16.11 -10.69 19.17
C ALA A 64 -15.64 -11.77 18.19
N GLU A 65 -15.16 -11.38 17.00
CA GLU A 65 -14.64 -12.33 16.00
C GLU A 65 -13.35 -13.01 16.49
N LEU A 66 -12.46 -12.29 17.15
CA LEU A 66 -11.24 -12.85 17.74
C LEU A 66 -11.53 -13.83 18.86
N GLU A 67 -12.52 -13.54 19.69
CA GLU A 67 -12.99 -14.46 20.72
C GLU A 67 -13.57 -15.73 20.10
N ARG A 68 -14.32 -15.61 19.01
CA ARG A 68 -14.87 -16.75 18.26
C ARG A 68 -13.77 -17.63 17.67
N MET A 69 -12.79 -17.06 16.95
CA MET A 69 -11.68 -17.81 16.36
C MET A 69 -10.85 -18.54 17.43
N ALA A 70 -10.59 -17.90 18.57
CA ALA A 70 -9.86 -18.53 19.66
C ALA A 70 -10.65 -19.67 20.34
N ALA A 71 -11.98 -19.57 20.39
CA ALA A 71 -12.83 -20.65 20.91
C ALA A 71 -12.86 -21.87 19.96
N GLU A 72 -12.78 -21.63 18.65
CA GLU A 72 -12.73 -22.69 17.64
C GLU A 72 -11.39 -23.46 17.69
N GLU A 73 -10.24 -22.78 17.84
CA GLU A 73 -8.91 -23.43 17.98
C GLU A 73 -8.78 -24.32 19.24
N ASN A 74 -9.39 -23.91 20.36
CA ASN A 74 -9.33 -24.69 21.60
C ASN A 74 -10.18 -25.97 21.56
N ASN A 75 -11.22 -26.01 20.72
CA ASN A 75 -12.07 -27.20 20.58
C ASN A 75 -11.41 -28.28 19.70
N ASP A 76 -10.59 -27.91 18.72
CA ASP A 76 -9.88 -28.87 17.85
C ASP A 76 -8.66 -29.54 18.56
N SER A 77 -8.18 -28.94 19.64
CA SER A 77 -6.99 -29.40 20.37
C SER A 77 -7.27 -30.54 21.40
N SER A 78 -8.52 -30.99 21.53
CA SER A 78 -8.94 -31.95 22.57
C SER A 78 -8.79 -33.43 22.18
N ALA A 79 -8.14 -33.76 21.06
CA ALA A 79 -8.10 -35.12 20.52
C ALA A 79 -6.79 -35.92 20.74
N SER A 80 -5.72 -35.33 21.28
CA SER A 80 -4.46 -36.05 21.54
C SER A 80 -4.01 -35.90 23.00
N GLY A 81 -4.10 -37.00 23.76
CA GLY A 81 -3.72 -37.09 25.17
C GLY A 81 -2.22 -37.13 25.44
N GLU A 82 -1.44 -36.30 24.75
CA GLU A 82 -0.04 -36.06 25.09
C GLU A 82 0.03 -34.76 25.91
N GLU A 83 0.71 -34.81 27.06
CA GLU A 83 0.99 -33.62 27.86
C GLU A 83 1.65 -32.55 26.95
N PRO A 84 1.04 -31.38 26.78
CA PRO A 84 1.57 -30.41 25.84
C PRO A 84 2.81 -29.79 26.46
N TYR A 85 3.99 -30.22 26.02
CA TYR A 85 5.03 -29.22 25.80
C TYR A 85 4.42 -28.22 24.82
N SER A 86 4.02 -27.08 25.39
CA SER A 86 3.35 -25.99 24.70
C SER A 86 4.34 -25.35 23.71
N ASP A 87 4.55 -26.03 22.58
CA ASP A 87 4.89 -25.43 21.28
C ASP A 87 3.65 -24.73 20.69
N SER A 88 2.71 -24.30 21.53
CA SER A 88 1.70 -23.33 21.11
C SER A 88 2.47 -22.12 20.58
N PRO A 89 2.34 -21.78 19.29
CA PRO A 89 2.92 -20.55 18.77
C PRO A 89 2.45 -19.46 19.72
N ILE A 90 3.41 -18.82 20.40
CA ILE A 90 3.26 -17.72 21.34
C ILE A 90 1.88 -17.14 21.17
N LYS A 91 0.92 -17.45 22.07
CA LYS A 91 -0.45 -16.93 22.01
C LYS A 91 -0.30 -15.42 21.82
N ARG A 92 -0.39 -14.97 20.56
CA ARG A 92 -0.15 -13.57 20.23
C ARG A 92 -1.22 -12.85 21.01
N ASP A 93 -0.75 -11.95 21.87
CA ASP A 93 -1.60 -11.29 22.83
C ASP A 93 -2.81 -10.75 22.06
N LYS A 94 -4.03 -11.08 22.50
CA LYS A 94 -5.28 -10.54 21.91
C LYS A 94 -5.33 -9.01 21.98
N HIS A 95 -4.33 -8.41 22.60
CA HIS A 95 -4.10 -7.00 22.83
C HIS A 95 -2.98 -6.40 21.96
N SER A 96 -2.40 -7.13 21.00
CA SER A 96 -1.45 -6.54 20.06
C SER A 96 -2.14 -5.46 19.21
N SER A 97 -1.67 -4.23 19.35
CA SER A 97 -2.04 -3.07 18.54
C SER A 97 -1.83 -3.33 17.06
N THR A 98 -0.73 -4.00 16.69
CA THR A 98 -0.42 -4.37 15.30
C THR A 98 -1.47 -5.32 14.74
N TYR A 99 -1.83 -6.37 15.51
CA TYR A 99 -2.86 -7.31 15.09
C TYR A 99 -4.23 -6.64 14.98
N ALA A 100 -4.61 -5.84 15.98
CA ALA A 100 -5.88 -5.10 15.98
C ALA A 100 -5.98 -4.19 14.74
N LEU A 101 -4.91 -3.45 14.44
CA LEU A 101 -4.85 -2.57 13.27
C LEU A 101 -4.95 -3.36 11.95
N LYS A 102 -4.30 -4.53 11.85
CA LYS A 102 -4.45 -5.45 10.69
C LYS A 102 -5.89 -5.92 10.50
N ALA A 103 -6.57 -6.28 11.57
CA ALA A 103 -7.95 -6.76 11.50
C ALA A 103 -8.95 -5.65 11.14
N LEU A 104 -8.68 -4.41 11.57
CA LEU A 104 -9.52 -3.24 11.31
C LEU A 104 -9.25 -2.60 9.94
N GLN A 105 -8.07 -2.84 9.35
CA GLN A 105 -7.66 -2.26 8.06
C GLN A 105 -8.74 -2.29 6.95
N PRO A 106 -9.47 -3.39 6.70
CA PRO A 106 -10.48 -3.44 5.64
C PRO A 106 -11.72 -2.57 5.90
N LYS A 107 -11.94 -2.14 7.15
CA LYS A 107 -13.13 -1.41 7.58
C LYS A 107 -12.96 0.12 7.50
N PHE A 108 -11.74 0.61 7.33
CA PHE A 108 -11.43 2.04 7.32
C PHE A 108 -10.77 2.46 6.01
N ASP A 109 -11.27 3.56 5.45
CA ASP A 109 -10.57 4.28 4.39
C ASP A 109 -9.83 5.48 5.01
N ILE A 110 -8.54 5.29 5.26
CA ILE A 110 -7.64 6.31 5.82
C ILE A 110 -7.19 7.33 4.76
N SER A 111 -7.40 7.07 3.47
CA SER A 111 -6.86 7.92 2.40
C SER A 111 -7.55 9.28 2.28
N ALA A 112 -8.76 9.37 2.83
CA ALA A 112 -9.62 10.54 2.78
C ALA A 112 -9.43 11.50 3.98
N ASP A 113 -8.53 11.20 4.92
CA ASP A 113 -8.32 12.06 6.09
C ASP A 113 -7.63 13.38 5.71
N GLU A 114 -8.17 14.51 6.19
CA GLU A 114 -7.65 15.85 5.86
C GLU A 114 -6.30 16.14 6.52
N LYS A 115 -6.05 15.58 7.70
CA LYS A 115 -4.82 15.78 8.49
C LYS A 115 -3.72 14.80 8.11
N PHE A 116 -4.08 13.66 7.51
CA PHE A 116 -3.14 12.71 6.94
C PHE A 116 -3.51 12.34 5.50
N PRO A 117 -3.34 13.26 4.54
CA PRO A 117 -3.88 13.10 3.18
C PRO A 117 -3.16 11.99 2.42
N ASN A 118 -3.94 11.23 1.64
CA ASN A 118 -3.45 10.09 0.85
C ASN A 118 -2.66 9.08 1.70
N ALA A 119 -3.04 8.89 2.96
CA ALA A 119 -2.43 7.92 3.84
C ALA A 119 -2.47 6.51 3.24
N THR A 120 -1.37 5.79 3.36
CA THR A 120 -1.29 4.35 3.08
C THR A 120 -1.22 3.56 4.37
N TRP A 121 -1.71 2.32 4.33
CA TRP A 121 -1.61 1.43 5.48
C TRP A 121 -0.15 1.11 5.84
N GLY A 122 0.75 1.09 4.86
CA GLY A 122 2.19 0.96 5.11
C GLY A 122 2.73 2.09 5.99
N GLU A 123 2.27 3.32 5.77
CA GLU A 123 2.64 4.46 6.62
C GLU A 123 2.03 4.35 8.02
N MET A 124 0.77 3.92 8.15
CA MET A 124 0.14 3.73 9.46
C MET A 124 0.89 2.69 10.31
N PHE A 125 1.26 1.54 9.73
CA PHE A 125 2.06 0.54 10.43
C PHE A 125 3.48 1.03 10.75
N SER A 126 4.06 1.91 9.93
CA SER A 126 5.35 2.53 10.21
C SER A 126 5.27 3.51 11.38
N VAL A 127 4.20 4.31 11.46
CA VAL A 127 3.92 5.21 12.59
C VAL A 127 3.72 4.41 13.87
N LEU A 128 2.97 3.31 13.81
CA LEU A 128 2.80 2.38 14.94
C LEU A 128 4.14 1.77 15.39
N ALA A 129 5.00 1.34 14.46
CA ALA A 129 6.32 0.82 14.80
C ALA A 129 7.16 1.85 15.57
N LEU A 130 7.19 3.10 15.09
CA LEU A 130 7.93 4.18 15.76
C LEU A 130 7.37 4.50 17.15
N SER A 131 6.05 4.49 17.32
CA SER A 131 5.43 4.76 18.61
C SER A 131 5.67 3.64 19.62
N LEU A 132 5.66 2.37 19.18
CA LEU A 132 6.02 1.23 20.03
C LEU A 132 7.48 1.28 20.48
N VAL A 133 8.41 1.66 19.60
CA VAL A 133 9.81 1.91 20.00
C VAL A 133 9.89 3.04 21.03
N ALA A 134 9.07 4.08 20.90
CA ALA A 134 9.06 5.18 21.86
C ALA A 134 8.57 4.73 23.24
N GLN A 135 7.58 3.83 23.29
CA GLN A 135 7.12 3.21 24.54
C GLN A 135 8.19 2.33 25.17
N ALA A 136 8.91 1.54 24.36
CA ALA A 136 10.04 0.74 24.84
C ALA A 136 11.12 1.59 25.52
N CYS A 137 11.43 2.76 24.94
CA CYS A 137 12.39 3.72 25.51
C CYS A 137 11.87 4.34 26.82
N GLU A 138 10.57 4.66 26.93
CA GLU A 138 10.03 5.25 28.17
C GLU A 138 10.00 4.24 29.31
N ASP A 139 9.64 2.98 29.03
CA ASP A 139 9.63 1.91 30.03
C ASP A 139 11.02 1.65 30.60
N GLU A 140 12.06 1.71 29.77
CA GLU A 140 13.45 1.63 30.23
C GLU A 140 13.83 2.86 31.10
N ARG A 141 13.50 4.07 30.64
CA ARG A 141 13.80 5.32 31.36
C ARG A 141 13.16 5.37 32.75
N LEU A 142 11.91 4.90 32.86
CA LEU A 142 11.18 4.85 34.12
C LEU A 142 11.82 3.92 35.16
N VAL A 143 12.61 2.94 34.72
CA VAL A 143 13.32 2.03 35.61
C VAL A 143 14.67 2.60 36.02
N ASN A 144 15.40 3.22 35.09
CA ASN A 144 16.69 3.85 35.37
C ASN A 144 16.59 5.09 36.27
N ASN A 145 15.44 5.78 36.31
CA ASN A 145 15.24 7.00 37.10
C ASN A 145 14.61 6.78 38.49
N LYS A 146 14.36 5.54 38.93
CA LYS A 146 13.82 5.30 40.28
C LYS A 146 14.90 5.57 41.33
N PRO A 147 14.61 6.35 42.39
CA PRO A 147 15.55 6.54 43.48
C PRO A 147 15.86 5.17 44.12
N GLN A 148 17.13 4.78 44.11
CA GLN A 148 17.60 3.57 44.78
C GLN A 148 17.22 3.66 46.25
N SER A 149 16.32 2.79 46.70
CA SER A 149 16.00 2.69 48.13
C SER A 149 17.12 1.92 48.82
N GLU A 150 17.54 2.35 50.01
CA GLU A 150 18.70 1.81 50.74
C GLU A 150 18.61 0.32 51.15
N ASN A 151 17.57 -0.42 50.74
CA ASN A 151 17.32 -1.82 51.13
C ASN A 151 17.08 -2.81 49.97
N SER A 152 17.44 -2.49 48.71
CA SER A 152 16.80 -3.14 47.55
C SER A 152 17.65 -3.92 46.54
N GLU A 153 18.86 -4.41 46.84
CA GLU A 153 19.59 -5.26 45.85
C GLU A 153 18.72 -6.40 45.27
N ARG A 154 17.79 -6.95 46.07
CA ARG A 154 16.84 -7.99 45.66
C ARG A 154 15.57 -7.48 44.96
N ASN A 155 15.21 -6.20 45.06
CA ASN A 155 14.12 -5.62 44.26
C ASN A 155 14.64 -4.95 42.98
N ASP A 156 15.92 -4.60 42.94
CA ASP A 156 16.53 -3.91 41.80
C ASP A 156 16.61 -4.83 40.57
N TRP A 157 17.10 -6.08 40.72
CA TRP A 157 17.13 -7.05 39.61
C TRP A 157 15.73 -7.42 39.10
N LEU A 158 14.72 -7.45 39.98
CA LEU A 158 13.35 -7.77 39.60
C LEU A 158 12.71 -6.61 38.82
N ASN A 159 12.97 -5.37 39.24
CA ASN A 159 12.53 -4.16 38.53
C ASN A 159 13.20 -4.04 37.16
N GLU A 160 14.50 -4.31 37.08
CA GLU A 160 15.28 -4.33 35.84
C GLU A 160 14.76 -5.42 34.88
N TYR A 161 14.56 -6.64 35.38
CA TYR A 161 14.00 -7.74 34.59
C TYR A 161 12.59 -7.42 34.05
N GLN A 162 11.73 -6.81 34.87
CA GLN A 162 10.39 -6.39 34.43
C GLN A 162 10.45 -5.29 33.36
N ALA A 163 11.39 -4.35 33.47
CA ALA A 163 11.61 -3.30 32.48
C ALA A 163 12.02 -3.88 31.13
N VAL A 164 13.06 -4.73 31.15
CA VAL A 164 13.60 -5.39 29.96
C VAL A 164 12.51 -6.25 29.32
N SER A 165 11.72 -6.98 30.12
CA SER A 165 10.62 -7.79 29.60
C SER A 165 9.53 -6.96 28.91
N ARG A 166 9.16 -5.79 29.45
CA ARG A 166 8.16 -4.89 28.83
C ARG A 166 8.72 -4.21 27.58
N ALA A 167 9.93 -3.67 27.66
CA ALA A 167 10.61 -3.09 26.51
C ALA A 167 10.75 -4.10 25.36
N SER A 168 11.07 -5.36 25.68
CA SER A 168 11.14 -6.45 24.69
C SER A 168 9.80 -6.73 24.03
N TYR A 169 8.69 -6.67 24.78
CA TYR A 169 7.34 -6.83 24.22
C TYR A 169 7.05 -5.75 23.16
N TRP A 170 7.31 -4.49 23.49
CA TRP A 170 7.13 -3.37 22.57
C TRP A 170 8.01 -3.49 21.32
N LEU A 171 9.26 -3.91 21.48
CA LEU A 171 10.18 -4.10 20.36
C LEU A 171 9.77 -5.24 19.43
N ILE A 172 9.32 -6.37 19.98
CA ILE A 172 8.81 -7.50 19.18
C ILE A 172 7.59 -7.04 18.37
N GLU A 173 6.68 -6.30 19.00
CA GLU A 173 5.51 -5.77 18.30
C GLU A 173 5.88 -4.72 17.25
N ALA A 174 6.80 -3.82 17.56
CA ALA A 174 7.30 -2.83 16.61
C ALA A 174 7.95 -3.49 15.38
N MET A 175 8.63 -4.62 15.59
CA MET A 175 9.19 -5.42 14.51
C MET A 175 8.11 -6.05 13.61
N ASP A 176 7.00 -6.55 14.18
CA ASP A 176 5.87 -7.03 13.38
C ASP A 176 5.19 -5.87 12.62
N ALA A 177 5.04 -4.71 13.25
CA ALA A 177 4.48 -3.52 12.61
C ALA A 177 5.33 -3.07 11.41
N VAL A 178 6.65 -2.94 11.56
CA VAL A 178 7.52 -2.51 10.44
C VAL A 178 7.59 -3.56 9.33
N ALA A 179 7.63 -4.85 9.66
CA ALA A 179 7.59 -5.92 8.65
C ALA A 179 6.27 -5.91 7.87
N THR A 180 5.16 -5.62 8.55
CA THR A 180 3.84 -5.47 7.91
C THR A 180 3.82 -4.27 6.98
N ALA A 181 4.36 -3.13 7.43
CA ALA A 181 4.47 -1.91 6.63
C ALA A 181 5.23 -2.16 5.32
N GLU A 182 6.37 -2.83 5.39
CA GLU A 182 7.18 -3.19 4.23
C GLU A 182 6.46 -4.15 3.29
N GLY A 183 5.79 -5.17 3.83
CA GLY A 183 5.02 -6.12 3.02
C GLY A 183 3.93 -5.42 2.21
N ILE A 184 3.22 -4.47 2.82
CA ILE A 184 2.20 -3.65 2.13
C ILE A 184 2.84 -2.80 1.03
N ASN A 185 3.94 -2.09 1.33
CA ASN A 185 4.61 -1.23 0.35
C ASN A 185 5.16 -2.03 -0.84
N LEU A 186 5.78 -3.17 -0.58
CA LEU A 186 6.30 -4.06 -1.62
C LEU A 186 5.16 -4.53 -2.52
N PHE A 187 4.07 -5.04 -1.94
CA PHE A 187 2.92 -5.53 -2.69
C PHE A 187 2.25 -4.42 -3.53
N GLN A 188 2.10 -3.21 -2.98
CA GLN A 188 1.56 -2.06 -3.72
C GLN A 188 2.47 -1.65 -4.89
N SER A 189 3.78 -1.65 -4.69
CA SER A 189 4.75 -1.34 -5.74
C SER A 189 4.73 -2.36 -6.88
N GLU A 190 4.57 -3.65 -6.55
CA GLU A 190 4.47 -4.73 -7.53
C GLU A 190 3.18 -4.63 -8.35
N ILE A 191 2.05 -4.37 -7.71
CA ILE A 191 0.77 -4.16 -8.40
C ILE A 191 0.85 -2.95 -9.34
N ALA A 192 1.43 -1.84 -8.90
CA ALA A 192 1.58 -0.65 -9.71
C ALA A 192 2.44 -0.93 -10.97
N ASN A 193 3.56 -1.62 -10.78
CA ASN A 193 4.44 -2.05 -11.88
C ASN A 193 3.71 -2.98 -12.86
N GLU A 194 2.92 -3.93 -12.36
CA GLU A 194 2.22 -4.89 -13.23
C GLU A 194 1.09 -4.22 -14.03
N LYS A 195 0.32 -3.31 -13.40
CA LYS A 195 -0.66 -2.46 -14.10
C LYS A 195 0.01 -1.65 -15.21
N GLN A 196 1.19 -1.09 -14.96
CA GLN A 196 1.94 -0.35 -15.96
C GLN A 196 2.39 -1.24 -17.13
N LYS A 197 2.93 -2.44 -16.86
CA LYS A 197 3.28 -3.42 -17.90
C LYS A 197 2.08 -3.80 -18.75
N ILE A 198 0.93 -4.08 -18.13
CA ILE A 198 -0.32 -4.41 -18.83
C ILE A 198 -0.77 -3.23 -19.71
N SER A 199 -0.72 -2.01 -19.20
CA SER A 199 -1.07 -0.80 -19.96
C SER A 199 -0.18 -0.62 -21.20
N VAL A 200 1.13 -0.76 -21.06
CA VAL A 200 2.09 -0.69 -22.19
C VAL A 200 1.83 -1.80 -23.20
N ARG A 201 1.60 -3.04 -22.73
CA ARG A 201 1.29 -4.19 -23.60
C ARG A 201 -0.03 -4.01 -24.36
N ASN A 202 -1.05 -3.47 -23.70
CA ASN A 202 -2.35 -3.17 -24.32
C ASN A 202 -2.23 -2.05 -25.35
N ARG A 203 -1.46 -1.00 -25.05
CA ARG A 203 -1.18 0.08 -26.00
C ARG A 203 -0.45 -0.44 -27.24
N PHE A 204 0.58 -1.27 -27.05
CA PHE A 204 1.33 -1.87 -28.14
C PHE A 204 0.46 -2.83 -28.98
N SER A 205 -0.35 -3.67 -28.32
CA SER A 205 -1.29 -4.58 -28.99
C SER A 205 -2.36 -3.81 -29.77
N GLY A 206 -2.89 -2.73 -29.20
CA GLY A 206 -3.81 -1.82 -29.88
C GLY A 206 -3.18 -1.15 -31.10
N GLN A 207 -1.96 -0.61 -30.95
CA GLN A 207 -1.21 -0.06 -32.08
C GLN A 207 -0.99 -1.09 -33.19
N LYS A 208 -0.59 -2.32 -32.83
CA LYS A 208 -0.38 -3.41 -33.80
C LYS A 208 -1.68 -3.80 -34.50
N LYS A 209 -2.80 -3.89 -33.78
CA LYS A 209 -4.12 -4.24 -34.31
C LYS A 209 -4.66 -3.15 -35.25
N HIS A 210 -4.47 -1.88 -34.92
CA HIS A 210 -4.97 -0.75 -35.70
C HIS A 210 -4.01 -0.26 -36.77
N LYS A 211 -2.76 -0.75 -36.80
CA LYS A 211 -1.74 -0.37 -37.79
C LYS A 211 -2.25 -0.50 -39.24
N PRO A 212 -2.83 -1.63 -39.69
CA PRO A 212 -3.30 -1.75 -41.08
C PRO A 212 -4.36 -0.71 -41.44
N THR A 213 -5.26 -0.38 -40.50
CA THR A 213 -6.31 0.61 -40.71
C THR A 213 -5.74 2.03 -40.74
N ASN A 214 -4.75 2.31 -39.90
CA ASN A 214 -4.06 3.59 -39.89
C ASN A 214 -3.24 3.80 -41.17
N ASP A 215 -2.53 2.77 -41.63
CA ASP A 215 -1.77 2.80 -42.89
C ASP A 215 -2.71 3.03 -44.08
N ALA A 216 -3.88 2.40 -44.09
CA ALA A 216 -4.93 2.64 -45.10
C ALA A 216 -5.47 4.08 -45.05
N LEU A 217 -5.64 4.66 -43.86
CA LEU A 217 -6.09 6.04 -43.69
C LEU A 217 -5.05 7.07 -44.16
N LEU A 218 -3.77 6.84 -43.90
CA LEU A 218 -2.69 7.68 -44.40
C LEU A 218 -2.59 7.59 -45.93
N ALA A 219 -2.66 6.39 -46.49
CA ALA A 219 -2.70 6.21 -47.95
C ALA A 219 -3.93 6.88 -48.59
N LEU A 220 -5.09 6.82 -47.92
CA LEU A 220 -6.30 7.52 -48.38
C LEU A 220 -6.14 9.05 -48.29
N ARG A 221 -5.48 9.58 -47.26
CA ARG A 221 -5.17 11.01 -47.17
C ARG A 221 -4.33 11.45 -48.37
N ASP A 222 -3.28 10.71 -48.66
CA ASP A 222 -2.36 11.03 -49.76
C ASP A 222 -3.04 10.88 -51.14
N PHE A 223 -4.03 9.98 -51.25
CA PHE A 223 -4.91 9.88 -52.42
C PHE A 223 -5.93 11.03 -52.52
N TYR A 224 -6.37 11.56 -51.38
CA TYR A 224 -7.40 12.60 -51.31
C TYR A 224 -6.87 14.01 -51.61
N ILE A 225 -5.67 14.35 -51.13
CA ILE A 225 -5.09 15.71 -51.24
C ILE A 225 -4.89 16.19 -52.70
N PRO A 226 -4.37 15.38 -53.64
CA PRO A 226 -4.02 15.86 -54.98
C PRO A 226 -5.22 16.03 -55.92
N GLU A 227 -6.32 15.33 -55.65
CA GLU A 227 -7.46 15.21 -56.58
C GLU A 227 -8.69 15.97 -56.09
N LYS A 228 -9.44 16.59 -57.01
CA LYS A 228 -10.75 17.21 -56.70
C LYS A 228 -11.83 16.13 -56.58
N HIS A 229 -11.85 15.45 -55.43
CA HIS A 229 -12.91 14.51 -55.08
C HIS A 229 -14.21 15.23 -54.69
N LYS A 230 -15.36 14.71 -55.14
CA LYS A 230 -16.69 15.29 -54.83
C LYS A 230 -17.02 15.28 -53.32
N SER A 231 -16.52 14.30 -52.58
CA SER A 231 -16.66 14.18 -51.12
C SER A 231 -15.65 13.18 -50.56
N MET A 232 -15.41 13.19 -49.25
CA MET A 232 -14.57 12.18 -48.58
C MET A 232 -15.10 10.76 -48.75
N ARG A 233 -16.44 10.59 -48.77
CA ARG A 233 -17.08 9.29 -49.02
C ARG A 233 -16.84 8.80 -50.45
N ASN A 234 -16.85 9.72 -51.42
CA ASN A 234 -16.52 9.41 -52.81
C ASN A 234 -15.04 9.01 -52.94
N ALA A 235 -14.13 9.76 -52.32
CA ALA A 235 -12.72 9.43 -52.30
C ALA A 235 -12.46 8.05 -51.66
N ALA A 236 -13.09 7.75 -50.53
CA ALA A 236 -12.98 6.45 -49.87
C ALA A 236 -13.53 5.30 -50.72
N LYS A 237 -14.58 5.54 -51.53
CA LYS A 237 -15.11 4.56 -52.48
C LYS A 237 -14.10 4.28 -53.60
N LEU A 238 -13.62 5.33 -54.27
CA LEU A 238 -12.63 5.22 -55.35
C LEU A 238 -11.33 4.58 -54.85
N PHE A 239 -10.89 4.90 -53.64
CA PHE A 239 -9.71 4.31 -53.00
C PHE A 239 -9.90 2.81 -52.73
N CYS A 240 -11.08 2.38 -52.26
CA CYS A 240 -11.38 0.94 -52.08
C CYS A 240 -11.34 0.17 -53.40
N GLU A 241 -11.73 0.80 -54.50
CA GLU A 241 -11.72 0.22 -55.85
C GLU A 241 -10.30 0.18 -56.44
N ALA A 242 -9.50 1.24 -56.23
CA ALA A 242 -8.15 1.36 -56.76
C ALA A 242 -7.09 0.56 -55.98
N TYR A 243 -7.26 0.40 -54.66
CA TYR A 243 -6.30 -0.26 -53.76
C TYR A 243 -6.95 -1.29 -52.84
N PRO A 244 -7.57 -2.36 -53.40
CA PRO A 244 -8.29 -3.36 -52.62
C PRO A 244 -7.42 -4.07 -51.57
N GLU A 245 -6.12 -4.21 -51.84
CA GLU A 245 -5.13 -4.82 -50.94
C GLU A 245 -4.92 -4.01 -49.66
N LYS A 246 -5.00 -2.67 -49.74
CA LYS A 246 -4.82 -1.79 -48.57
C LYS A 246 -6.02 -1.84 -47.62
N VAL A 247 -7.19 -2.26 -48.10
CA VAL A 247 -8.43 -2.28 -47.33
C VAL A 247 -8.95 -3.69 -47.06
N ALA A 248 -8.20 -4.73 -47.46
CA ALA A 248 -8.60 -6.13 -47.34
C ALA A 248 -8.95 -6.55 -45.90
N HIS A 249 -8.25 -5.97 -44.91
CA HIS A 249 -8.44 -6.24 -43.48
C HIS A 249 -9.73 -5.63 -42.89
N LEU A 250 -10.40 -4.72 -43.60
CA LEU A 250 -11.66 -4.12 -43.19
C LEU A 250 -12.84 -4.98 -43.65
N THR A 251 -13.97 -4.95 -42.93
CA THR A 251 -15.19 -5.64 -43.38
C THR A 251 -15.82 -4.92 -44.56
N TYR A 252 -16.17 -5.66 -45.62
CA TYR A 252 -16.61 -5.12 -46.92
C TYR A 252 -17.71 -4.05 -46.81
N TYR A 253 -18.73 -4.29 -45.97
CA TYR A 253 -19.87 -3.40 -45.80
C TYR A 253 -19.54 -2.10 -45.01
N ASN A 254 -18.46 -2.07 -44.24
CA ASN A 254 -18.07 -0.91 -43.42
C ASN A 254 -16.84 -0.15 -43.93
N ARG A 255 -16.10 -0.66 -44.93
CA ARG A 255 -14.82 -0.06 -45.38
C ARG A 255 -14.96 1.42 -45.70
N ILE A 256 -15.95 1.78 -46.51
CA ILE A 256 -16.18 3.17 -46.95
C ILE A 256 -16.47 4.06 -45.75
N ARG A 257 -17.32 3.60 -44.82
CA ARG A 257 -17.69 4.36 -43.62
C ARG A 257 -16.46 4.60 -42.74
N THR A 258 -15.78 3.53 -42.34
CA THR A 258 -14.58 3.58 -41.49
C THR A 258 -13.50 4.50 -42.05
N LEU A 259 -13.26 4.42 -43.37
CA LEU A 259 -12.27 5.24 -44.05
C LEU A 259 -12.68 6.70 -44.15
N SER A 260 -13.93 6.99 -44.52
CA SER A 260 -14.42 8.37 -44.64
C SER A 260 -14.48 9.10 -43.29
N GLU A 261 -14.92 8.42 -42.23
CA GLU A 261 -14.91 8.95 -40.86
C GLU A 261 -13.49 9.15 -40.35
N GLY A 262 -12.60 8.18 -40.59
CA GLY A 262 -11.20 8.25 -40.20
C GLY A 262 -10.45 9.38 -40.90
N LEU A 263 -10.68 9.58 -42.20
CA LEU A 263 -10.10 10.68 -42.98
C LEU A 263 -10.60 12.04 -42.46
N SER A 264 -11.91 12.17 -42.20
CA SER A 264 -12.49 13.38 -41.61
C SER A 264 -11.86 13.72 -40.25
N ALA A 265 -11.65 12.70 -39.41
CA ALA A 265 -10.99 12.88 -38.12
C ALA A 265 -9.50 13.29 -38.26
N LEU A 266 -8.81 12.74 -39.26
CA LEU A 266 -7.40 13.04 -39.53
C LEU A 266 -7.23 14.48 -40.05
N LEU A 267 -8.08 14.92 -40.98
CA LEU A 267 -8.06 16.29 -41.52
C LEU A 267 -8.49 17.35 -40.49
N LYS A 268 -9.31 16.98 -39.50
CA LYS A 268 -9.69 17.85 -38.38
C LYS A 268 -8.70 17.82 -37.21
N GLU A 269 -7.53 17.19 -37.40
CA GLU A 269 -6.48 17.07 -36.38
C GLU A 269 -6.90 16.32 -35.11
N ARG A 270 -8.02 15.58 -35.15
CA ARG A 270 -8.53 14.79 -34.02
C ARG A 270 -7.80 13.46 -33.83
N ARG A 271 -6.83 13.15 -34.70
CA ARG A 271 -5.95 11.97 -34.62
C ARG A 271 -4.48 12.39 -34.62
N LEU A 272 -4.07 13.09 -33.56
CA LEU A 272 -2.68 13.51 -33.31
C LEU A 272 -1.65 12.36 -33.45
N SER A 273 -2.06 11.11 -33.18
CA SER A 273 -1.20 9.93 -33.30
C SER A 273 -0.76 9.58 -34.73
N LEU A 274 -1.40 10.16 -35.75
CA LEU A 274 -1.12 9.91 -37.18
C LEU A 274 -0.55 11.13 -37.91
N GLN A 275 -0.23 12.21 -37.20
CA GLN A 275 0.27 13.46 -37.77
C GLN A 275 1.80 13.56 -37.82
N LYS A 276 2.51 12.44 -37.73
CA LYS A 276 3.98 12.41 -37.90
C LYS A 276 4.37 12.30 -39.36
#